data_AF-A0A7W1AC36-F1
#
_entry.id   AF-A0A7W1AC36-F1
#
_cell.length_a   1.000
_cell.length_b   1.000
_cell.length_c   1.000
_cell.angle_alpha   90.00
_cell.angle_beta   90.00
_cell.angle_gamma   90.00
#
_symmetry.space_group_name_H-M   'P 1'
#
loop_
_entity.id
_entity.type
_entity.pdbx_description
1 polymer ?
#
loop_
_entity_poly.entity_id
_entity_poly.type
_entity_poly.pdbx_seq_one_letter_code
_entity_poly.pdbx_strand_id
1 'polypeptide(L)'
;MDIGSRIRAARRAAGRTQEEVARRAGLTLKAVGEMERGDVRDPHISSLGAIARALEVPVEDLVKEELAVPLAEASETGRPASPGLPPEPPLIERPQVQDWLGQAGASFALMAREDFEELVVETLDSEGLEELAEEIDDERGRIERELGKPAARKALFPPDMRGLSGTKERVHEAMRPAREAGQLRLEIGRKYTTKKLAIENYSLRLYAADEAENYLLLVRPGMPEATRRELEEARAKRQAAFREELAGVGA
;
A
#
# COMPACT_ATOMS: atom_id res chain seq x y z
N MET A 1 21.29 -9.99 -2.34
CA MET A 1 20.81 -9.32 -1.10
C MET A 1 20.56 -10.41 -0.07
N ASP A 2 20.96 -10.25 1.20
CA ASP A 2 20.64 -11.24 2.25
C ASP A 2 19.27 -10.97 2.90
N ILE A 3 18.79 -11.90 3.72
CA ILE A 3 17.48 -11.80 4.41
C ILE A 3 17.41 -10.53 5.28
N GLY A 4 18.48 -10.20 6.00
CA GLY A 4 18.53 -9.00 6.85
C GLY A 4 18.37 -7.71 6.06
N SER A 5 19.03 -7.63 4.91
CA SER A 5 18.94 -6.52 3.96
C SER A 5 17.53 -6.40 3.38
N ARG A 6 16.84 -7.51 3.10
CA ARG A 6 15.43 -7.52 2.65
C ARG A 6 14.48 -7.07 3.74
N ILE A 7 14.66 -7.53 4.98
CA ILE A 7 13.89 -7.05 6.14
C ILE A 7 14.07 -5.54 6.29
N ARG A 8 15.30 -5.06 6.20
CA ARG A 8 15.61 -3.62 6.28
C ARG A 8 15.00 -2.83 5.13
N ALA A 9 15.04 -3.35 3.91
CA ALA A 9 14.45 -2.73 2.74
C ALA A 9 12.92 -2.68 2.85
N ALA A 10 12.27 -3.80 3.19
CA ALA A 10 10.84 -3.87 3.44
C ALA A 10 10.41 -2.96 4.58
N ARG A 11 11.20 -2.87 5.66
CA ARG A 11 10.95 -1.95 6.77
C ARG A 11 10.99 -0.49 6.34
N ARG A 12 12.01 -0.12 5.55
CA ARG A 12 12.14 1.25 5.01
C ARG A 12 11.01 1.57 4.05
N ALA A 13 10.64 0.64 3.17
CA ALA A 13 9.52 0.77 2.26
C ALA A 13 8.19 0.89 3.00
N ALA A 14 8.05 0.21 4.13
CA ALA A 14 6.89 0.30 5.03
C ALA A 14 6.97 1.50 5.99
N GLY A 15 8.04 2.31 5.95
CA GLY A 15 8.23 3.51 6.78
C GLY A 15 8.28 3.29 8.28
N ARG A 16 8.67 2.09 8.73
CA ARG A 16 8.64 1.72 10.15
C ARG A 16 10.02 1.85 10.77
N THR A 17 10.09 2.27 12.03
CA THR A 17 11.34 2.18 12.81
C THR A 17 11.59 0.74 13.24
N GLN A 18 12.81 0.42 13.67
CA GLN A 18 13.08 -0.91 14.23
C GLN A 18 12.26 -1.14 15.51
N GLU A 19 12.05 -0.12 16.34
CA GLU A 19 11.16 -0.20 17.52
C GLU A 19 9.71 -0.52 17.12
N GLU A 20 9.21 0.12 16.07
CA GLU A 20 7.84 -0.07 15.59
C GLU A 20 7.63 -1.51 15.11
N VAL A 21 8.59 -2.05 14.33
CA VAL A 21 8.56 -3.43 13.85
C VAL A 21 8.68 -4.40 15.02
N ALA A 22 9.58 -4.15 15.96
CA ALA A 22 9.76 -4.99 17.14
C ALA A 22 8.46 -5.08 17.96
N ARG A 23 7.86 -3.93 18.27
CA ARG A 23 6.59 -3.85 19.00
C ARG A 23 5.46 -4.58 18.27
N ARG A 24 5.32 -4.39 16.96
CA ARG A 24 4.25 -5.02 16.15
C ARG A 24 4.49 -6.52 15.92
N ALA A 25 5.75 -6.95 15.83
CA ALA A 25 6.12 -8.35 15.67
C ALA A 25 6.15 -9.13 17.00
N GLY A 26 6.04 -8.45 18.15
CA GLY A 26 6.21 -9.07 19.47
C GLY A 26 7.65 -9.55 19.70
N LEU A 27 8.63 -8.84 19.14
CA LEU A 27 10.06 -9.12 19.23
C LEU A 27 10.77 -8.01 20.00
N THR A 28 12.01 -8.26 20.44
CA THR A 28 12.83 -7.21 21.03
C THR A 28 13.44 -6.33 19.94
N LEU A 29 13.68 -5.05 20.24
CA LEU A 29 14.41 -4.13 19.34
C LEU A 29 15.77 -4.73 18.93
N LYS A 30 16.47 -5.32 19.90
CA LYS A 30 17.75 -6.00 19.69
C LYS A 30 17.62 -7.13 18.66
N ALA A 31 16.61 -7.99 18.76
CA ALA A 31 16.39 -9.09 17.83
C ALA A 31 16.11 -8.59 16.39
N VAL A 32 15.30 -7.54 16.23
CA VAL A 32 15.05 -6.92 14.91
C VAL A 32 16.34 -6.33 14.33
N GLY A 33 17.13 -5.63 15.16
CA GLY A 33 18.42 -5.07 14.74
C GLY A 33 19.45 -6.13 14.34
N GLU A 34 19.55 -7.23 15.10
CA GLU A 34 20.42 -8.38 14.78
C GLU A 34 20.00 -9.08 13.49
N MET A 35 18.69 -9.23 13.26
CA MET A 35 18.18 -9.78 12.00
C MET A 35 18.51 -8.87 10.80
N GLU A 36 18.33 -7.55 10.92
CA GLU A 36 18.62 -6.62 9.82
C GLU A 36 20.11 -6.49 9.46
N ARG A 37 21.00 -6.77 10.42
CA ARG A 37 22.46 -6.78 10.18
C ARG A 37 22.98 -8.12 9.68
N GLY A 38 22.14 -9.17 9.66
CA GLY A 38 22.57 -10.52 9.32
C GLY A 38 23.33 -11.23 10.45
N ASP A 39 23.26 -10.73 11.69
CA ASP A 39 23.85 -11.38 12.87
C ASP A 39 23.13 -12.71 13.19
N VAL A 40 21.84 -12.80 12.82
CA VAL A 40 21.04 -14.02 12.89
C VAL A 40 21.11 -14.76 11.54
N ARG A 41 21.95 -15.79 11.47
CA ARG A 41 22.18 -16.57 10.23
C ARG A 41 20.98 -17.41 9.79
N ASP A 42 20.17 -17.87 10.74
CA ASP A 42 18.97 -18.69 10.47
C ASP A 42 17.80 -18.23 11.36
N PRO A 43 17.09 -17.16 10.97
CA PRO A 43 15.95 -16.67 11.72
C PRO A 43 14.80 -17.67 11.67
N HIS A 44 14.19 -17.98 12.82
CA HIS A 44 13.01 -18.85 12.86
C HIS A 44 11.90 -18.31 11.93
N ILE A 45 11.26 -19.23 11.21
CA ILE A 45 10.12 -18.93 10.31
C ILE A 45 9.01 -18.15 11.04
N SER A 46 8.78 -18.43 12.32
CA SER A 46 7.80 -17.71 13.15
C SER A 46 8.19 -16.25 13.37
N SER A 47 9.48 -15.95 13.57
CA SER A 47 10.02 -14.59 13.68
C SER A 47 9.98 -13.85 12.35
N LEU A 48 10.34 -14.51 11.24
CA LEU A 48 10.20 -13.95 9.90
C LEU A 48 8.73 -13.65 9.55
N GLY A 49 7.80 -14.55 9.89
CA GLY A 49 6.37 -14.34 9.71
C GLY A 49 5.80 -13.24 10.62
N ALA A 50 6.36 -13.04 11.81
CA ALA A 50 5.99 -11.92 12.67
C ALA A 50 6.48 -10.58 12.13
N ILE A 51 7.72 -10.53 11.62
CA ILE A 51 8.29 -9.35 10.95
C ILE A 51 7.53 -9.05 9.66
N ALA A 52 7.26 -10.03 8.82
CA ALA A 52 6.49 -9.89 7.58
C ALA A 52 5.11 -9.27 7.86
N ARG A 53 4.40 -9.78 8.89
CA ARG A 53 3.12 -9.21 9.34
C ARG A 53 3.27 -7.79 9.87
N ALA A 54 4.30 -7.51 10.67
CA ALA A 54 4.57 -6.17 11.20
C ALA A 54 4.88 -5.15 10.08
N LEU A 55 5.47 -5.63 8.98
CA LEU A 55 5.85 -4.87 7.79
C LEU A 55 4.79 -4.85 6.69
N GLU A 56 3.70 -5.61 6.85
CA GLU A 56 2.64 -5.76 5.86
C GLU A 56 3.15 -6.26 4.50
N VAL A 57 4.17 -7.13 4.52
CA VAL A 57 4.71 -7.79 3.32
C VAL A 57 4.51 -9.31 3.41
N PRO A 58 4.41 -10.01 2.27
CA PRO A 58 4.48 -11.47 2.24
C PRO A 58 5.82 -11.94 2.82
N VAL A 59 5.82 -13.06 3.56
CA VAL A 59 7.06 -13.59 4.15
C VAL A 59 8.04 -14.02 3.07
N GLU A 60 7.52 -14.43 1.91
CA GLU A 60 8.24 -14.84 0.71
C GLU A 60 9.15 -13.73 0.19
N ASP A 61 8.73 -12.46 0.30
CA ASP A 61 9.51 -11.31 -0.15
C ASP A 61 10.71 -11.05 0.79
N LEU A 62 10.72 -11.61 2.00
CA LEU A 62 11.86 -11.55 2.93
C LEU A 62 12.86 -12.69 2.70
N VAL A 63 12.45 -13.79 2.06
CA VAL A 63 13.28 -15.00 1.84
C VAL A 63 13.68 -15.25 0.39
N LYS A 64 13.13 -14.53 -0.60
CA LYS A 64 13.47 -14.69 -2.02
C LYS A 64 14.94 -14.43 -2.34
N GLU A 65 15.71 -15.46 -2.69
CA GLU A 65 17.01 -15.31 -3.37
C GLU A 65 16.81 -14.76 -4.79
N GLU A 66 17.26 -13.52 -5.04
CA GLU A 66 17.21 -12.93 -6.39
C GLU A 66 18.50 -13.21 -7.15
N LEU A 67 18.36 -13.99 -8.22
CA LEU A 67 19.21 -13.89 -9.41
C LEU A 67 18.82 -12.58 -10.13
N ALA A 68 19.82 -11.73 -10.35
CA ALA A 68 19.64 -10.39 -10.90
C ALA A 68 19.20 -10.40 -12.38
N VAL A 69 18.32 -9.46 -12.75
CA VAL A 69 18.24 -8.95 -14.13
C VAL A 69 17.92 -7.44 -14.14
N PRO A 70 18.51 -6.64 -15.04
CA PRO A 70 18.50 -5.18 -14.97
C PRO A 70 17.27 -4.52 -15.60
N LEU A 71 17.03 -3.30 -15.13
CA LEU A 71 16.03 -2.31 -15.52
C LEU A 71 15.91 -2.08 -17.05
N ALA A 72 14.74 -2.35 -17.61
CA ALA A 72 14.23 -1.73 -18.84
C ALA A 72 12.68 -1.70 -18.78
N GLU A 73 12.12 -0.77 -19.53
CA GLU A 73 10.83 -0.11 -19.38
C GLU A 73 9.59 -1.01 -19.47
N ALA A 74 8.51 -0.51 -18.85
CA ALA A 74 7.10 -0.67 -19.22
C ALA A 74 6.68 -1.99 -19.87
N SER A 75 6.09 -2.88 -19.05
CA SER A 75 4.94 -3.66 -19.51
C SER A 75 4.04 -3.99 -18.32
N GLU A 76 2.84 -3.42 -18.35
CA GLU A 76 1.67 -4.07 -17.78
C GLU A 76 1.56 -5.45 -18.46
N THR A 77 2.01 -6.49 -17.78
CA THR A 77 1.53 -7.88 -17.84
C THR A 77 2.57 -8.80 -17.19
N GLY A 78 2.09 -9.72 -16.36
CA GLY A 78 2.80 -10.96 -16.08
C GLY A 78 3.90 -10.88 -15.00
N ARG A 79 3.50 -11.06 -13.74
CA ARG A 79 4.31 -11.94 -12.88
C ARG A 79 4.34 -13.32 -13.57
N PRO A 80 5.50 -13.95 -13.84
CA PRO A 80 5.49 -15.35 -14.23
C PRO A 80 4.90 -16.16 -13.08
N ALA A 81 3.75 -16.78 -13.37
CA ALA A 81 3.10 -17.74 -12.51
C ALA A 81 4.07 -18.89 -12.22
N SER A 82 4.03 -19.40 -10.98
CA SER A 82 4.41 -20.79 -10.74
C SER A 82 3.71 -21.66 -11.78
N PRO A 83 4.41 -22.58 -12.46
CA PRO A 83 3.81 -23.35 -13.53
C PRO A 83 2.71 -24.24 -12.95
N GLY A 84 1.45 -24.01 -13.35
CA GLY A 84 0.41 -25.02 -13.20
C GLY A 84 -1.05 -24.58 -13.03
N LEU A 85 -1.37 -23.34 -12.64
CA LEU A 85 -2.76 -22.91 -12.45
C LEU A 85 -2.93 -21.46 -12.93
N PRO A 86 -4.02 -21.12 -13.66
CA PRO A 86 -4.31 -19.71 -13.95
C PRO A 86 -4.38 -18.93 -12.62
N PRO A 87 -3.84 -17.69 -12.56
CA PRO A 87 -3.92 -16.90 -11.35
C PRO A 87 -5.40 -16.74 -10.98
N GLU A 88 -5.77 -17.11 -9.77
CA GLU A 88 -7.11 -16.79 -9.26
C GLU A 88 -7.33 -15.27 -9.39
N PRO A 89 -8.54 -14.83 -9.77
CA PRO A 89 -8.84 -13.41 -9.86
C PRO A 89 -8.57 -12.74 -8.50
N PRO A 90 -8.12 -11.46 -8.49
CA PRO A 90 -7.93 -10.69 -7.27
C PRO A 90 -9.12 -10.83 -6.31
N LEU A 91 -8.87 -10.87 -5.01
CA LEU A 91 -9.93 -10.99 -4.01
C LEU A 91 -10.95 -9.86 -4.14
N ILE A 92 -10.48 -8.66 -4.44
CA ILE A 92 -11.30 -7.47 -4.63
C ILE A 92 -12.32 -7.62 -5.75
N GLU A 93 -12.07 -8.46 -6.76
CA GLU A 93 -12.99 -8.69 -7.89
C GLU A 93 -14.03 -9.79 -7.61
N ARG A 94 -13.90 -10.53 -6.50
CA ARG A 94 -14.86 -11.57 -6.15
C ARG A 94 -16.24 -10.93 -5.86
N PRO A 95 -17.36 -11.51 -6.36
CA PRO A 95 -18.70 -10.94 -6.16
C PRO A 95 -19.03 -10.64 -4.70
N GLN A 96 -18.75 -11.55 -3.77
CA GLN A 96 -19.04 -11.30 -2.35
C GLN A 96 -18.24 -10.13 -1.76
N VAL A 97 -17.06 -9.83 -2.31
CA VAL A 97 -16.23 -8.70 -1.88
C VAL A 97 -16.76 -7.41 -2.48
N GLN A 98 -17.15 -7.43 -3.76
CA GLN A 98 -17.81 -6.30 -4.45
C GLN A 98 -19.12 -5.91 -3.73
N ASP A 99 -19.96 -6.88 -3.39
CA ASP A 99 -21.21 -6.66 -2.65
C ASP A 99 -20.94 -6.05 -1.27
N TRP A 100 -19.93 -6.56 -0.56
CA TRP A 100 -19.53 -6.04 0.74
C TRP A 100 -18.98 -4.62 0.66
N LEU A 101 -18.15 -4.31 -0.35
CA LEU A 101 -17.68 -2.96 -0.62
C LEU A 101 -18.84 -2.00 -0.91
N GLY A 102 -19.84 -2.44 -1.69
CA GLY A 102 -21.05 -1.66 -1.95
C GLY A 102 -21.84 -1.37 -0.66
N GLN A 103 -22.04 -2.38 0.18
CA GLN A 103 -22.70 -2.22 1.49
C GLN A 103 -21.90 -1.33 2.45
N ALA A 104 -20.58 -1.32 2.35
CA ALA A 104 -19.70 -0.46 3.13
C ALA A 104 -19.65 0.99 2.63
N GLY A 105 -20.29 1.29 1.48
CA GLY A 105 -20.25 2.60 0.83
C GLY A 105 -18.86 2.93 0.28
N ALA A 106 -18.17 1.94 -0.30
CA ALA A 106 -16.83 2.07 -0.85
C ALA A 106 -16.85 2.57 -2.31
N SER A 107 -17.39 3.77 -2.53
CA SER A 107 -17.61 4.33 -3.86
C SER A 107 -16.31 4.41 -4.67
N PHE A 108 -15.22 4.89 -4.09
CA PHE A 108 -13.93 5.03 -4.79
C PHE A 108 -13.24 3.67 -5.06
N ALA A 109 -13.45 2.67 -4.19
CA ALA A 109 -12.93 1.32 -4.43
C ALA A 109 -13.61 0.66 -5.64
N LEU A 110 -14.90 0.91 -5.81
CA LEU A 110 -15.74 0.35 -6.88
C LEU A 110 -15.65 1.14 -8.18
N MET A 111 -15.36 2.44 -8.10
CA MET A 111 -15.23 3.32 -9.27
C MET A 111 -14.10 2.89 -10.22
N ALA A 112 -14.41 2.84 -11.51
CA ALA A 112 -13.41 2.57 -12.55
C ALA A 112 -12.32 3.64 -12.54
N ARG A 113 -11.15 3.36 -13.12
CA ARG A 113 -10.05 4.32 -13.10
C ARG A 113 -10.44 5.57 -13.88
N GLU A 114 -11.00 5.37 -15.06
CA GLU A 114 -11.37 6.39 -16.03
C GLU A 114 -12.42 7.35 -15.44
N ASP A 115 -13.48 6.82 -14.83
CA ASP A 115 -14.52 7.63 -14.17
C ASP A 115 -13.95 8.51 -13.04
N PHE A 116 -12.91 8.03 -12.35
CA PHE A 116 -12.27 8.81 -11.31
C PHE A 116 -11.33 9.88 -11.85
N GLU A 117 -10.61 9.58 -12.93
CA GLU A 117 -9.81 10.59 -13.62
C GLU A 117 -10.69 11.73 -14.14
N GLU A 118 -11.90 11.41 -14.64
CA GLU A 118 -12.92 12.40 -14.99
C GLU A 118 -13.37 13.21 -13.78
N LEU A 119 -13.73 12.56 -12.66
CA LEU A 119 -14.07 13.25 -11.40
C LEU A 119 -12.97 14.22 -10.94
N VAL A 120 -11.70 13.82 -11.04
CA VAL A 120 -10.56 14.66 -10.68
C VAL A 120 -10.47 15.89 -11.59
N VAL A 121 -10.72 15.74 -12.89
CA VAL A 121 -10.70 16.88 -13.83
C VAL A 121 -11.89 17.82 -13.58
N GLU A 122 -13.06 17.31 -13.22
CA GLU A 122 -14.21 18.13 -12.85
C GLU A 122 -14.03 18.88 -11.53
N THR A 123 -13.19 18.33 -10.64
CA THR A 123 -12.77 18.95 -9.37
C THR A 123 -11.66 19.98 -9.67
N LEU A 124 -12.05 21.11 -10.26
CA LEU A 124 -11.16 22.04 -10.98
C LEU A 124 -10.21 22.88 -10.11
N ASP A 125 -10.47 23.03 -8.81
CA ASP A 125 -9.66 23.89 -7.93
C ASP A 125 -8.85 23.11 -6.88
N SER A 126 -7.84 23.77 -6.31
CA SER A 126 -6.93 23.13 -5.35
C SER A 126 -7.63 22.72 -4.05
N GLU A 127 -8.65 23.49 -3.63
CA GLU A 127 -9.44 23.22 -2.43
C GLU A 127 -10.29 21.95 -2.62
N GLY A 128 -11.01 21.84 -3.74
CA GLY A 128 -11.78 20.64 -4.07
C GLY A 128 -10.91 19.39 -4.22
N LEU A 129 -9.70 19.51 -4.78
CA LEU A 129 -8.76 18.39 -4.87
C LEU A 129 -8.24 17.95 -3.48
N GLU A 130 -8.08 18.88 -2.54
CA GLU A 130 -7.75 18.60 -1.14
C GLU A 130 -8.90 17.85 -0.46
N GLU A 131 -10.13 18.36 -0.58
CA GLU A 131 -11.34 17.72 -0.04
C GLU A 131 -11.51 16.30 -0.61
N LEU A 132 -11.37 16.12 -1.92
CA LEU A 132 -11.47 14.80 -2.56
C LEU A 132 -10.39 13.83 -2.04
N ALA A 133 -9.18 14.31 -1.78
CA ALA A 133 -8.12 13.47 -1.22
C ALA A 133 -8.42 13.04 0.23
N GLU A 134 -9.04 13.92 1.03
CA GLU A 134 -9.49 13.60 2.39
C GLU A 134 -10.64 12.58 2.37
N GLU A 135 -11.62 12.74 1.49
CA GLU A 135 -12.73 11.80 1.32
C GLU A 135 -12.24 10.38 0.98
N ILE A 136 -11.23 10.28 0.14
CA ILE A 136 -10.58 9.01 -0.25
C ILE A 136 -9.91 8.35 0.96
N ASP A 137 -9.17 9.11 1.77
CA ASP A 137 -8.53 8.59 2.98
C ASP A 137 -9.55 8.16 4.04
N ASP A 138 -10.64 8.92 4.19
CA ASP A 138 -11.74 8.62 5.11
C ASP A 138 -12.52 7.36 4.71
N GLU A 139 -12.85 7.23 3.43
CA GLU A 139 -13.49 6.03 2.89
C GLU A 139 -12.59 4.81 3.07
N ARG A 140 -11.32 4.92 2.69
CA ARG A 140 -10.33 3.84 2.89
C ARG A 140 -10.26 3.44 4.36
N GLY A 141 -10.07 4.40 5.27
CA GLY A 141 -9.94 4.15 6.69
C GLY A 141 -11.17 3.45 7.27
N ARG A 142 -12.36 3.84 6.83
CA ARG A 142 -13.63 3.19 7.20
C ARG A 142 -13.65 1.73 6.75
N ILE A 143 -13.34 1.45 5.48
CA ILE A 143 -13.33 0.10 4.92
C ILE A 143 -12.30 -0.78 5.62
N GLU A 144 -11.09 -0.27 5.87
CA GLU A 144 -10.04 -1.02 6.57
C GLU A 144 -10.43 -1.36 8.02
N ARG A 145 -11.14 -0.45 8.72
CA ARG A 145 -11.72 -0.71 10.04
C ARG A 145 -12.82 -1.79 9.97
N GLU A 146 -13.70 -1.73 8.98
CA GLU A 146 -14.75 -2.73 8.77
C GLU A 146 -14.16 -4.12 8.46
N LEU A 147 -13.19 -4.21 7.54
CA LEU A 147 -12.43 -5.44 7.25
C LEU A 147 -11.64 -5.95 8.47
N GLY A 148 -11.32 -5.03 9.39
CA GLY A 148 -10.76 -5.30 10.69
C GLY A 148 -11.64 -6.20 11.56
N LYS A 149 -12.97 -6.14 11.42
CA LYS A 149 -13.92 -6.81 12.30
C LYS A 149 -13.96 -8.33 12.06
N PRO A 150 -13.97 -9.16 13.12
CA PRO A 150 -14.07 -10.62 12.97
C PRO A 150 -15.32 -11.08 12.19
N ALA A 151 -16.44 -10.38 12.33
CA ALA A 151 -17.68 -10.68 11.62
C ALA A 151 -17.52 -10.51 10.10
N ALA A 152 -16.94 -9.40 9.65
CA ALA A 152 -16.69 -9.14 8.23
C ALA A 152 -15.76 -10.20 7.63
N ARG A 153 -14.66 -10.55 8.32
CA ARG A 153 -13.72 -11.59 7.85
C ARG A 153 -14.38 -12.96 7.70
N LYS A 154 -15.22 -13.35 8.65
CA LYS A 154 -15.97 -14.61 8.59
C LYS A 154 -17.02 -14.64 7.48
N ALA A 155 -17.66 -13.50 7.22
CA ALA A 155 -18.65 -13.38 6.15
C ALA A 155 -18.00 -13.45 4.76
N LEU A 156 -16.88 -12.74 4.57
CA LEU A 156 -16.15 -12.69 3.30
C LEU A 156 -15.36 -13.97 3.00
N PHE A 157 -14.77 -14.55 4.04
CA PHE A 157 -13.86 -15.68 3.95
C PHE A 157 -14.25 -16.74 5.00
N PRO A 158 -15.40 -17.42 4.84
CA PRO A 158 -15.81 -18.46 5.78
C PRO A 158 -14.83 -19.64 5.71
N PRO A 159 -14.31 -20.14 6.84
CA PRO A 159 -13.48 -21.35 6.83
C PRO A 159 -14.34 -22.57 6.50
N ASP A 160 -13.82 -23.46 5.66
CA ASP A 160 -14.45 -24.74 5.30
C ASP A 160 -13.66 -25.91 5.90
N MET A 161 -14.16 -26.42 7.03
CA MET A 161 -13.55 -27.54 7.73
C MET A 161 -14.01 -28.91 7.23
N ARG A 162 -14.92 -28.96 6.25
CA ARG A 162 -15.52 -30.23 5.80
C ARG A 162 -14.47 -31.09 5.11
N GLY A 163 -14.39 -32.37 5.49
CA GLY A 163 -13.46 -33.32 4.88
C GLY A 163 -12.00 -33.22 5.34
N LEU A 164 -11.65 -32.26 6.21
CA LEU A 164 -10.29 -32.12 6.73
C LEU A 164 -10.05 -33.08 7.90
N SER A 165 -9.14 -34.03 7.71
CA SER A 165 -8.78 -35.03 8.75
C SER A 165 -7.46 -34.71 9.44
N GLY A 166 -6.55 -33.98 8.78
CA GLY A 166 -5.23 -33.64 9.32
C GLY A 166 -5.22 -32.39 10.21
N THR A 167 -4.54 -32.45 11.37
CA THR A 167 -4.34 -31.30 12.27
C THR A 167 -3.74 -30.09 11.55
N LYS A 168 -2.74 -30.32 10.69
CA LYS A 168 -2.07 -29.26 9.92
C LYS A 168 -3.00 -28.59 8.92
N GLU A 169 -3.83 -29.38 8.23
CA GLU A 169 -4.81 -28.88 7.25
C GLU A 169 -5.86 -28.02 7.94
N ARG A 170 -6.39 -28.49 9.08
CA ARG A 170 -7.37 -27.75 9.89
C ARG A 170 -6.80 -26.43 10.43
N VAL A 171 -5.53 -26.42 10.86
CA VAL A 171 -4.87 -25.18 11.31
C VAL A 171 -4.67 -24.21 10.14
N HIS A 172 -4.21 -24.71 8.99
CA HIS A 172 -4.01 -23.89 7.78
C HIS A 172 -5.31 -23.23 7.33
N GLU A 173 -6.39 -24.01 7.31
CA GLU A 173 -7.73 -23.57 6.97
C GLU A 173 -8.29 -22.56 7.98
N ALA A 174 -8.12 -22.82 9.29
CA ALA A 174 -8.50 -21.87 10.34
C ALA A 174 -7.82 -20.49 10.19
N MET A 175 -6.59 -20.46 9.67
CA MET A 175 -5.82 -19.24 9.43
C MET A 175 -6.11 -18.59 8.08
N ARG A 176 -6.76 -19.28 7.13
CA ARG A 176 -7.04 -18.75 5.78
C ARG A 176 -7.83 -17.43 5.82
N PRO A 177 -8.91 -17.26 6.61
CA PRO A 177 -9.69 -16.02 6.61
C PRO A 177 -8.88 -14.79 7.00
N ALA A 178 -7.93 -14.93 7.94
CA ALA A 178 -7.08 -13.82 8.36
C ALA A 178 -6.05 -13.46 7.27
N ARG A 179 -5.55 -14.45 6.53
CA ARG A 179 -4.62 -14.25 5.41
C ARG A 179 -5.33 -13.57 4.23
N GLU A 180 -6.48 -14.08 3.82
CA GLU A 180 -7.28 -13.49 2.73
C GLU A 180 -7.73 -12.06 3.08
N ALA A 181 -8.14 -11.79 4.33
CA ALA A 181 -8.43 -10.44 4.77
C ALA A 181 -7.19 -9.52 4.75
N GLY A 182 -6.00 -10.07 4.99
CA GLY A 182 -4.73 -9.35 4.83
C GLY A 182 -4.46 -9.00 3.37
N GLN A 183 -4.64 -9.96 2.47
CA GLN A 183 -4.47 -9.75 1.03
C GLN A 183 -5.50 -8.75 0.48
N LEU A 184 -6.77 -8.85 0.86
CA LEU A 184 -7.81 -7.91 0.44
C LEU A 184 -7.48 -6.48 0.91
N ARG A 185 -6.95 -6.31 2.12
CA ARG A 185 -6.48 -5.00 2.59
C ARG A 185 -5.40 -4.42 1.67
N LEU A 186 -4.45 -5.23 1.20
CA LEU A 186 -3.40 -4.79 0.28
C LEU A 186 -3.97 -4.40 -1.09
N GLU A 187 -4.91 -5.16 -1.62
CA GLU A 187 -5.57 -4.87 -2.90
C GLU A 187 -6.38 -3.58 -2.83
N ILE A 188 -7.14 -3.38 -1.74
CA ILE A 188 -7.84 -2.12 -1.45
C ILE A 188 -6.83 -0.97 -1.36
N GLY A 189 -5.77 -1.10 -0.55
CA GLY A 189 -4.76 -0.06 -0.39
C GLY A 189 -4.10 0.36 -1.71
N ARG A 190 -3.85 -0.59 -2.63
CA ARG A 190 -3.34 -0.28 -3.98
C ARG A 190 -4.33 0.56 -4.79
N LYS A 191 -5.61 0.19 -4.80
CA LYS A 191 -6.65 0.98 -5.48
C LYS A 191 -6.67 2.43 -4.99
N TYR A 192 -6.76 2.65 -3.68
CA TYR A 192 -6.77 4.01 -3.12
C TYR A 192 -5.48 4.78 -3.38
N THR A 193 -4.32 4.11 -3.36
CA THR A 193 -3.04 4.75 -3.71
C THR A 193 -3.04 5.25 -5.16
N THR A 194 -3.53 4.44 -6.11
CA THR A 194 -3.64 4.86 -7.52
C THR A 194 -4.53 6.09 -7.67
N LYS A 195 -5.65 6.15 -6.92
CA LYS A 195 -6.59 7.28 -6.95
C LYS A 195 -5.96 8.55 -6.41
N LYS A 196 -5.27 8.48 -5.26
CA LYS A 196 -4.54 9.63 -4.73
C LYS A 196 -3.46 10.13 -5.69
N LEU A 197 -2.77 9.22 -6.41
CA LEU A 197 -1.76 9.62 -7.40
C LEU A 197 -2.36 10.38 -8.57
N ALA A 198 -3.58 10.05 -9.00
CA ALA A 198 -4.27 10.80 -10.05
C ALA A 198 -4.58 12.24 -9.59
N ILE A 199 -5.02 12.43 -8.33
CA ILE A 199 -5.21 13.77 -7.74
C ILE A 199 -3.90 14.56 -7.73
N GLU A 200 -2.82 13.98 -7.21
CA GLU A 200 -1.50 14.64 -7.13
C GLU A 200 -0.98 15.03 -8.53
N ASN A 201 -1.08 14.12 -9.50
CA ASN A 201 -0.64 14.38 -10.87
C ASN A 201 -1.46 15.49 -11.55
N TYR A 202 -2.78 15.52 -11.33
CA TYR A 202 -3.63 16.56 -11.88
C TYR A 202 -3.37 17.92 -11.22
N SER A 203 -3.23 17.95 -9.90
CA SER A 203 -2.88 19.15 -9.15
C SER A 203 -1.52 19.74 -9.61
N LEU A 204 -0.53 18.88 -9.87
CA LEU A 204 0.76 19.29 -10.44
C LEU A 204 0.61 19.88 -11.86
N ARG A 205 -0.31 19.35 -12.66
CA ARG A 205 -0.60 19.88 -14.00
C ARG A 205 -1.23 21.27 -13.94
N LEU A 206 -2.20 21.50 -13.05
CA LEU A 206 -2.81 22.83 -12.85
C LEU A 206 -1.76 23.86 -12.45
N TYR A 207 -0.89 23.51 -11.51
CA TYR A 207 0.22 24.37 -11.11
C TYR A 207 1.19 24.66 -12.26
N ALA A 208 1.55 23.65 -13.06
CA ALA A 208 2.43 23.85 -14.23
C ALA A 208 1.80 24.68 -15.35
N ALA A 209 0.46 24.78 -15.39
CA ALA A 209 -0.29 25.57 -16.36
C ALA A 209 -0.62 27.00 -15.88
N ASP A 210 -0.17 27.40 -14.70
CA ASP A 210 -0.54 28.68 -14.04
C ASP A 210 -2.05 28.79 -13.76
N GLU A 211 -2.72 27.64 -13.57
CA GLU A 211 -4.15 27.56 -13.22
C GLU A 211 -4.36 27.39 -11.71
N ALA A 212 -3.29 27.10 -10.95
CA ALA A 212 -3.32 26.97 -9.50
C ALA A 212 -2.07 27.57 -8.85
N GLU A 213 -2.23 28.26 -7.72
CA GLU A 213 -1.11 28.83 -6.95
C GLU A 213 -0.21 27.75 -6.31
N ASN A 214 -0.73 26.53 -6.18
CA ASN A 214 -0.08 25.45 -5.46
C ASN A 214 -0.49 24.08 -6.00
N TYR A 215 0.26 23.03 -5.65
CA TYR A 215 -0.09 21.64 -5.94
C TYR A 215 -0.06 20.76 -4.70
N LEU A 216 -0.85 19.70 -4.72
CA LEU A 216 -0.93 18.69 -3.68
C LEU A 216 0.34 17.84 -3.61
N LEU A 217 0.80 17.59 -2.38
CA LEU A 217 1.89 16.65 -2.11
C LEU A 217 1.33 15.43 -1.38
N LEU A 218 1.51 14.26 -1.96
CA LEU A 218 0.99 13.03 -1.41
C LEU A 218 1.98 12.48 -0.37
N VAL A 219 1.79 12.85 0.89
CA VAL A 219 2.51 12.24 2.01
C VAL A 219 1.96 10.83 2.22
N ARG A 220 2.67 9.84 1.67
CA ARG A 220 2.27 8.43 1.79
C ARG A 220 2.50 7.94 3.22
N PRO A 221 1.60 7.08 3.76
CA PRO A 221 1.86 6.40 5.02
C PRO A 221 3.21 5.67 4.97
N GLY A 222 4.12 6.01 5.88
CA GLY A 222 5.46 5.45 5.92
C GLY A 222 6.51 6.12 5.01
N MET A 223 6.20 7.27 4.41
CA MET A 223 7.21 8.10 3.79
C MET A 223 8.24 8.54 4.85
N PRO A 224 9.56 8.31 4.65
CA PRO A 224 10.57 8.78 5.58
C PRO A 224 10.48 10.29 5.78
N GLU A 225 10.64 10.78 7.01
CA GLU A 225 10.56 12.20 7.33
C GLU A 225 11.53 13.05 6.49
N ALA A 226 12.71 12.50 6.19
CA ALA A 226 13.67 13.12 5.27
C ALA A 226 13.09 13.28 3.85
N THR A 227 12.47 12.24 3.29
CA THR A 227 11.84 12.28 1.97
C THR A 227 10.64 13.23 1.95
N ARG A 228 9.84 13.26 3.03
CA ARG A 228 8.75 14.22 3.19
C ARG A 228 9.29 15.65 3.18
N ARG A 229 10.35 15.92 3.95
CA ARG A 229 10.99 17.22 4.02
C ARG A 229 11.64 17.62 2.70
N GLU A 230 12.27 16.69 1.98
CA GLU A 230 12.80 16.93 0.63
C GLU A 230 11.70 17.29 -0.37
N LEU A 231 10.54 16.62 -0.31
CA LEU A 231 9.39 16.94 -1.15
C LEU A 231 8.80 18.31 -0.81
N GLU A 232 8.67 18.63 0.49
CA GLU A 232 8.23 19.94 0.98
C GLU A 232 9.21 21.06 0.57
N GLU A 233 10.53 20.83 0.68
CA GLU A 233 11.57 21.77 0.23
C GLU A 233 11.61 21.92 -1.30
N ALA A 234 11.42 20.84 -2.06
CA ALA A 234 11.32 20.88 -3.51
C ALA A 234 10.08 21.67 -3.96
N ARG A 235 8.94 21.49 -3.29
CA ARG A 235 7.72 22.29 -3.50
C ARG A 235 7.96 23.76 -3.19
N ALA A 236 8.55 24.07 -2.04
CA ALA A 236 8.85 25.45 -1.65
C ALA A 236 9.82 26.14 -2.62
N LYS A 237 10.85 25.42 -3.11
CA LYS A 237 11.76 25.95 -4.14
C LYS A 237 11.04 26.24 -5.45
N ARG A 238 10.16 25.34 -5.88
CA ARG A 238 9.42 25.51 -7.14
C ARG A 238 8.43 26.67 -7.06
N GLN A 239 7.75 26.83 -5.92
CA GLN A 239 6.93 28.00 -5.59
C GLN A 239 7.73 29.31 -5.63
N ALA A 240 8.94 29.33 -5.05
CA ALA A 240 9.79 30.51 -5.02
C ALA A 240 10.27 30.90 -6.43
N ALA A 241 10.74 29.94 -7.22
CA ALA A 241 11.15 30.17 -8.61
C ALA A 241 10.00 30.72 -9.47
N PHE A 242 8.79 30.18 -9.26
CA PHE A 242 7.59 30.63 -9.95
C PHE A 242 7.20 32.08 -9.60
N ARG A 243 7.29 32.46 -8.32
CA ARG A 243 7.04 33.85 -7.88
C ARG A 243 8.04 34.84 -8.45
N GLU A 244 9.31 34.46 -8.58
CA GLU A 244 10.33 35.29 -9.23
C GLU A 244 10.06 35.46 -10.73
N GLU A 245 9.61 34.40 -11.40
CA GLU A 245 9.25 34.43 -12.83
C GLU A 245 8.06 35.37 -13.09
N LEU A 246 7.00 35.29 -12.28
CA LEU A 246 5.87 36.23 -12.36
C LEU A 246 6.26 37.68 -12.05
N ALA A 247 7.19 37.90 -11.11
CA ALA A 247 7.71 39.24 -10.81
C ALA A 247 8.57 39.81 -11.94
N GLY A 248 9.20 38.95 -12.75
CA GLY A 248 10.04 39.34 -13.89
C GLY A 248 9.28 39.63 -15.18
N VAL A 249 8.06 39.11 -15.35
CA VAL A 249 7.20 39.37 -16.53
C VAL A 249 6.43 40.70 -16.42
N GLY A 250 6.37 41.29 -15.21
CA GLY A 250 5.69 42.57 -14.94
C GLY A 250 6.58 43.83 -14.90
N ALA A 251 7.87 43.73 -15.25
CA ALA A 251 8.84 44.84 -15.25
C ALA A 251 9.32 45.16 -16.68
#